data_AF-A0A972JZ66-F1
#
_entry.id   AF-A0A972JZ66-F1
#
_cell.length_a   1.000
_cell.length_b   1.000
_cell.length_c   1.000
_cell.angle_alpha   90.00
_cell.angle_beta   90.00
_cell.angle_gamma   90.00
#
_symmetry.space_group_name_H-M   'P 1'
#
loop_
_entity.id
_entity.type
_entity.pdbx_description
1 polymer ?
#
loop_
_entity_poly.entity_id
_entity_poly.type
_entity_poly.pdbx_seq_one_letter_code
_entity_poly.pdbx_strand_id
1 'polypeptide(L)'
;MQENTPSELRLPVMITCLLGIFVLVLVSCGQREPTIAESFQAYPIATPTPTATIHPLDATKQADDERIERELATAEALPTPITRPPTPTVPTPLPLETGLLSECETAYDGLVIPSNCWLDIFNNEYVVLFAGKDPNNHNQGKIGFYTVSLDETVISDFLDFPTPSEHGAIRIINITVPRFTVTAEDGTRFVFNLDTRTWEDPPPYP
;
A
#
# COMPACT_ATOMS: atom_id res chain seq x y z
N MET A 1 13.73 30.84 43.78
CA MET A 1 14.83 30.07 43.15
C MET A 1 14.54 28.62 43.48
N GLN A 2 13.95 27.90 42.54
CA GLN A 2 13.47 26.54 42.75
C GLN A 2 14.06 25.69 41.62
N GLU A 3 14.81 24.68 42.03
CA GLU A 3 15.70 23.84 41.24
C GLU A 3 14.91 22.97 40.25
N ASN A 4 15.33 22.98 38.99
CA ASN A 4 14.85 22.08 37.94
C ASN A 4 15.52 20.71 38.09
N THR A 5 14.71 19.66 38.27
CA THR A 5 15.14 18.27 38.15
C THR A 5 14.90 17.77 36.72
N PRO A 6 15.90 17.22 36.01
CA PRO A 6 15.71 16.65 34.68
C PRO A 6 15.11 15.24 34.76
N SER A 7 14.04 15.01 34.00
CA SER A 7 13.40 13.71 33.80
C SER A 7 14.31 12.78 33.00
N GLU A 8 14.76 11.70 33.62
CA GLU A 8 15.46 10.61 32.95
C GLU A 8 14.55 9.90 31.93
N LEU A 9 14.97 9.91 30.68
CA LEU A 9 14.42 9.11 29.60
C LEU A 9 14.90 7.66 29.79
N ARG A 10 14.00 6.75 30.19
CA ARG A 10 14.26 5.30 30.19
C ARG A 10 13.53 4.63 29.04
N LEU A 11 14.24 4.43 27.94
CA LEU A 11 13.91 3.44 26.91
C LEU A 11 14.94 2.31 27.03
N PRO A 12 14.51 1.09 27.40
CA PRO A 12 14.84 -0.02 26.49
C PRO A 12 13.77 -1.13 26.45
N VAL A 13 13.99 -2.11 25.58
CA VAL A 13 13.36 -3.45 25.55
C VAL A 13 12.18 -3.67 24.58
N MET A 14 12.27 -3.15 23.34
CA MET A 14 11.40 -3.62 22.23
C MET A 14 12.17 -3.90 20.93
N ILE A 15 13.44 -4.34 21.00
CA ILE A 15 14.28 -4.62 19.81
C ILE A 15 14.68 -6.10 19.67
N THR A 16 14.15 -7.01 20.49
CA THR A 16 14.62 -8.42 20.49
C THR A 16 13.63 -9.47 19.96
N CYS A 17 12.41 -9.09 19.53
CA CYS A 17 11.40 -10.09 19.11
C CYS A 17 11.27 -10.31 17.59
N LEU A 18 11.89 -9.47 16.74
CA LEU A 18 11.69 -9.54 15.28
C LEU A 18 12.67 -10.45 14.52
N LEU A 19 13.67 -11.04 15.19
CA LEU A 19 14.66 -11.92 14.55
C LEU A 19 14.28 -13.42 14.53
N GLY A 20 13.14 -13.81 15.11
CA GLY A 20 12.76 -15.23 15.24
C GLY A 20 11.95 -15.84 14.09
N ILE A 21 11.34 -15.02 13.21
CA ILE A 21 10.33 -15.52 12.25
C ILE A 21 10.90 -15.70 10.83
N PHE A 22 12.11 -15.23 10.54
CA PHE A 22 12.68 -15.27 9.17
C PHE A 22 13.36 -16.61 8.79
N VAL A 23 13.33 -17.64 9.65
CA VAL A 23 14.06 -18.90 9.43
C VAL A 23 13.20 -20.03 8.83
N LEU A 24 11.90 -19.83 8.58
CA LEU A 24 10.96 -20.92 8.22
C LEU A 24 10.42 -20.93 6.78
N VAL A 25 11.00 -20.18 5.83
CA VAL A 25 10.49 -20.13 4.43
C VAL A 25 11.46 -20.71 3.37
N LEU A 26 12.59 -21.31 3.76
CA LEU A 26 13.56 -21.88 2.80
C LEU A 26 13.46 -23.41 2.63
N VAL A 27 12.25 -23.98 2.57
CA VAL A 27 12.07 -25.41 2.25
C VAL A 27 10.95 -25.62 1.22
N SER A 28 11.15 -25.16 -0.01
CA SER A 28 10.34 -25.62 -1.16
C SER A 28 10.97 -25.28 -2.51
N CYS A 29 12.13 -25.87 -2.81
CA CYS A 29 12.58 -26.06 -4.19
C CYS A 29 12.81 -27.57 -4.41
N GLY A 30 11.72 -28.30 -4.63
CA GLY A 30 11.76 -29.66 -5.16
C GLY A 30 12.19 -29.62 -6.63
N GLN A 31 13.35 -30.20 -6.91
CA GLN A 31 13.93 -30.36 -8.24
C GLN A 31 13.02 -31.21 -9.16
N ARG A 32 12.85 -30.77 -10.42
CA ARG A 32 12.35 -31.60 -11.52
C ARG A 32 13.55 -32.21 -12.25
N GLU A 33 13.66 -33.53 -12.24
CA GLU A 33 14.61 -34.29 -13.05
C GLU A 33 14.26 -34.18 -14.55
N PRO A 34 15.24 -33.93 -15.45
CA PRO A 34 15.06 -34.12 -16.87
C PRO A 34 15.32 -35.59 -17.26
N THR A 35 14.28 -36.27 -17.74
CA THR A 35 14.38 -37.57 -18.40
C THR A 35 15.09 -37.40 -19.75
N ILE A 36 16.33 -37.87 -19.87
CA ILE A 36 17.03 -37.98 -21.15
C ILE A 36 16.66 -39.34 -21.75
N ALA A 37 15.89 -39.33 -22.84
CA ALA A 37 15.66 -40.51 -23.66
C ALA A 37 16.80 -40.64 -24.70
N GLU A 38 17.65 -41.64 -24.52
CA GLU A 38 18.62 -42.07 -25.54
C GLU A 38 17.88 -42.76 -26.70
N SER A 39 17.88 -42.13 -27.87
CA SER A 39 17.49 -42.77 -29.13
C SER A 39 18.73 -43.25 -29.88
N PHE A 40 18.90 -44.57 -29.98
CA PHE A 40 19.84 -45.20 -30.91
C PHE A 40 19.30 -45.09 -32.34
N GLN A 41 19.81 -44.14 -33.13
CA GLN A 41 19.60 -44.14 -34.58
C GLN A 41 20.73 -44.91 -35.28
N ALA A 42 20.32 -45.87 -36.11
CA ALA A 42 21.19 -46.62 -36.99
C ALA A 42 21.80 -45.70 -38.07
N TYR A 43 23.12 -45.76 -38.22
CA TYR A 43 23.85 -45.04 -39.24
C TYR A 43 23.52 -45.58 -40.65
N PRO A 44 23.10 -44.75 -41.61
CA PRO A 44 23.05 -45.16 -43.01
C PRO A 44 24.47 -45.32 -43.56
N ILE A 45 24.66 -46.38 -44.35
CA ILE A 45 25.89 -46.69 -45.07
C ILE A 45 26.17 -45.55 -46.06
N ALA A 46 27.30 -44.86 -45.86
CA ALA A 46 27.72 -43.74 -46.68
C ALA A 46 28.00 -44.19 -48.12
N THR A 47 27.32 -43.55 -49.07
CA THR A 47 27.62 -43.64 -50.50
C THR A 47 28.89 -42.81 -50.78
N PRO A 48 29.89 -43.33 -51.50
CA PRO A 48 31.12 -42.59 -51.77
C PRO A 48 30.80 -41.33 -52.58
N THR A 49 31.02 -40.18 -51.94
CA THR A 49 30.86 -38.87 -52.56
C THR A 49 32.10 -38.60 -53.42
N PRO A 50 31.95 -38.19 -54.69
CA PRO A 50 33.09 -37.85 -55.55
C PRO A 50 33.90 -36.73 -54.89
N THR A 51 35.16 -37.05 -54.56
CA THR A 51 36.11 -36.08 -54.01
C THR A 51 36.56 -35.17 -55.15
N ALA A 52 35.89 -34.03 -55.30
CA ALA A 52 36.41 -32.95 -56.12
C ALA A 52 37.73 -32.50 -55.51
N THR A 53 38.85 -32.77 -56.20
CA THR A 53 40.19 -32.33 -55.81
C THR A 53 40.32 -30.83 -56.10
N ILE A 54 39.68 -30.03 -55.28
CA ILE A 54 39.96 -28.60 -55.18
C ILE A 54 41.15 -28.49 -54.21
N HIS A 55 42.17 -27.72 -54.56
CA HIS A 55 43.31 -27.51 -53.68
C HIS A 55 42.77 -26.91 -52.36
N PRO A 56 43.11 -27.48 -51.18
CA PRO A 56 42.46 -27.16 -49.92
C PRO A 56 42.55 -25.67 -49.53
N LEU A 57 43.53 -24.97 -50.08
CA LEU A 57 43.73 -23.54 -49.90
C LEU A 57 42.63 -22.69 -50.59
N ASP A 58 42.16 -23.10 -51.77
CA ASP A 58 41.18 -22.34 -52.56
C ASP A 58 39.76 -22.51 -51.99
N ALA A 59 39.45 -23.71 -51.49
CA ALA A 59 38.19 -23.99 -50.80
C ALA A 59 38.05 -23.19 -49.49
N THR A 60 39.16 -23.02 -48.77
CA THR A 60 39.18 -22.22 -47.52
C THR A 60 38.97 -20.74 -47.83
N LYS A 61 39.63 -20.23 -48.88
CA LYS A 61 39.52 -18.83 -49.28
C LYS A 61 38.10 -18.46 -49.71
N GLN A 62 37.45 -19.30 -50.52
CA GLN A 62 36.07 -19.06 -50.94
C GLN A 62 35.10 -19.05 -49.75
N ALA A 63 35.28 -19.96 -48.78
CA ALA A 63 34.43 -20.01 -47.59
C ALA A 63 34.59 -18.78 -46.68
N ASP A 64 35.81 -18.21 -46.59
CA ASP A 64 36.06 -16.99 -45.83
C ASP A 64 35.45 -15.76 -46.52
N ASP A 65 35.57 -15.65 -47.84
CA ASP A 65 34.99 -14.55 -48.62
C ASP A 65 33.45 -14.54 -48.49
N GLU A 66 32.81 -15.71 -48.61
CA GLU A 66 31.36 -15.86 -48.42
C GLU A 66 30.91 -15.56 -46.97
N ARG A 67 31.75 -15.85 -45.97
CA ARG A 67 31.46 -15.50 -44.57
C ARG A 67 31.48 -13.99 -44.37
N ILE A 68 32.51 -13.32 -44.88
CA ILE A 68 32.66 -11.86 -44.75
C ILE A 68 31.50 -11.13 -45.44
N GLU A 69 31.09 -11.57 -46.62
CA GLU A 69 29.95 -10.95 -47.34
C GLU A 69 28.64 -11.10 -46.56
N ARG A 70 28.41 -12.26 -45.92
CA ARG A 70 27.22 -12.48 -45.08
C ARG A 70 27.24 -11.62 -43.81
N GLU A 71 28.40 -11.46 -43.19
CA GLU A 71 28.56 -10.62 -42.00
C GLU A 71 28.32 -9.14 -42.32
N LEU A 72 28.84 -8.66 -43.46
CA LEU A 72 28.60 -7.30 -43.95
C LEU A 72 27.11 -7.07 -44.26
N ALA A 73 26.45 -8.01 -44.95
CA ALA A 73 25.02 -7.92 -45.24
C ALA A 73 24.15 -7.93 -43.96
N THR A 74 24.60 -8.60 -42.90
CA THR A 74 23.91 -8.64 -41.61
C THR A 74 24.18 -7.36 -40.79
N ALA A 75 25.37 -6.77 -40.91
CA ALA A 75 25.74 -5.54 -40.21
C ALA A 75 25.00 -4.30 -40.74
N GLU A 76 24.59 -4.30 -42.02
CA GLU A 76 23.81 -3.22 -42.62
C GLU A 76 22.31 -3.29 -42.32
N ALA A 77 21.84 -4.36 -41.67
CA ALA A 77 20.45 -4.44 -41.21
C ALA A 77 20.23 -3.43 -40.08
N LEU A 78 19.55 -2.31 -40.39
CA LEU A 78 19.12 -1.34 -39.39
C LEU A 78 18.34 -2.06 -38.27
N PRO A 79 18.68 -1.82 -36.99
CA PRO A 79 17.93 -2.41 -35.90
C PRO A 79 16.48 -1.95 -36.01
N THR A 80 15.55 -2.90 -35.95
CA THR A 80 14.12 -2.61 -35.91
C THR A 80 13.87 -1.59 -34.80
N PRO A 81 13.21 -0.44 -35.08
CA PRO A 81 12.88 0.53 -34.06
C PRO A 81 12.17 -0.15 -32.90
N ILE A 82 12.73 -0.05 -31.70
CA ILE A 82 12.11 -0.60 -30.50
C ILE A 82 10.90 0.27 -30.19
N THR A 83 9.72 -0.21 -30.56
CA THR A 83 8.45 0.40 -30.12
C THR A 83 8.33 0.18 -28.61
N ARG A 84 8.51 1.24 -27.82
CA ARG A 84 8.27 1.16 -26.37
C ARG A 84 6.79 0.85 -26.13
N PRO A 85 6.46 -0.01 -25.17
CA PRO A 85 5.08 -0.15 -24.72
C PRO A 85 4.54 1.23 -24.32
N PRO A 86 3.25 1.50 -24.53
CA PRO A 86 2.64 2.71 -23.98
C PRO A 86 2.87 2.73 -22.46
N THR A 87 3.23 3.90 -21.92
CA THR A 87 3.30 4.09 -20.47
C THR A 87 1.94 3.71 -19.89
N PRO A 88 1.88 2.84 -18.85
CA PRO A 88 0.62 2.51 -18.22
C PRO A 88 -0.04 3.80 -17.73
N THR A 89 -1.29 4.01 -18.13
CA THR A 89 -2.11 5.12 -17.63
C THR A 89 -2.25 4.93 -16.12
N VAL A 90 -1.74 5.86 -15.34
CA VAL A 90 -1.99 5.88 -13.89
C VAL A 90 -3.50 6.02 -13.73
N PRO A 91 -4.18 5.09 -13.04
CA PRO A 91 -5.62 5.21 -12.83
C PRO A 91 -5.89 6.52 -12.09
N THR A 92 -6.87 7.28 -12.58
CA THR A 92 -7.37 8.44 -11.85
C THR A 92 -7.88 7.96 -10.48
N PRO A 93 -7.46 8.60 -9.37
CA PRO A 93 -7.98 8.26 -8.05
C PRO A 93 -9.51 8.27 -8.08
N LEU A 94 -10.12 7.22 -7.53
CA LEU A 94 -11.57 7.24 -7.33
C LEU A 94 -11.88 8.29 -6.26
N PRO A 95 -12.96 9.07 -6.42
CA PRO A 95 -13.41 9.95 -5.34
C PRO A 95 -13.62 9.16 -4.06
N LEU A 96 -13.14 9.69 -2.93
CA LEU A 96 -13.38 9.13 -1.61
C LEU A 96 -14.88 9.04 -1.31
N GLU A 97 -15.32 7.94 -0.69
CA GLU A 97 -16.71 7.74 -0.31
C GLU A 97 -17.10 8.66 0.85
N THR A 98 -17.94 9.66 0.56
CA THR A 98 -18.44 10.59 1.58
C THR A 98 -19.69 10.05 2.27
N GLY A 99 -19.85 10.38 3.56
CA GLY A 99 -21.02 10.07 4.36
C GLY A 99 -20.66 9.43 5.69
N LEU A 100 -21.66 8.80 6.32
CA LEU A 100 -21.48 8.04 7.55
C LEU A 100 -21.05 6.61 7.20
N LEU A 101 -19.87 6.22 7.65
CA LEU A 101 -19.26 4.93 7.36
C LEU A 101 -19.26 4.06 8.63
N SER A 102 -19.65 2.78 8.49
CA SER A 102 -19.65 1.82 9.61
C SER A 102 -18.26 1.27 9.92
N GLU A 103 -17.43 1.14 8.89
CA GLU A 103 -16.06 0.67 9.01
C GLU A 103 -15.14 1.84 8.69
N CYS A 104 -14.23 2.10 9.61
CA CYS A 104 -13.28 3.18 9.49
C CYS A 104 -11.91 2.56 9.47
N GLU A 105 -11.13 2.91 8.45
CA GLU A 105 -9.73 2.55 8.48
C GLU A 105 -9.12 3.17 9.74
N THR A 106 -8.55 2.33 10.60
CA THR A 106 -7.81 2.76 11.80
C THR A 106 -6.49 3.37 11.33
N ALA A 107 -6.58 4.54 10.72
CA ALA A 107 -5.44 5.20 10.10
C ALA A 107 -4.55 5.95 11.12
N TYR A 108 -5.01 6.14 12.35
CA TYR A 108 -4.30 6.97 13.34
C TYR A 108 -4.03 6.24 14.66
N ASP A 109 -2.79 5.74 14.81
CA ASP A 109 -1.97 5.46 16.01
C ASP A 109 -2.67 5.05 17.34
N GLY A 110 -3.86 4.46 17.24
CA GLY A 110 -4.65 4.06 18.39
C GLY A 110 -5.19 5.23 19.23
N LEU A 111 -5.16 6.49 18.79
CA LEU A 111 -5.63 7.64 19.58
C LEU A 111 -7.13 7.56 19.92
N VAL A 112 -7.90 6.92 19.04
CA VAL A 112 -9.32 6.58 19.21
C VAL A 112 -9.50 5.15 18.70
N ILE A 113 -10.25 4.32 19.42
CA ILE A 113 -10.74 3.03 18.91
C ILE A 113 -12.11 3.32 18.27
N PRO A 114 -12.20 3.45 16.93
CA PRO A 114 -13.41 3.95 16.28
C PRO A 114 -14.54 2.91 16.33
N SER A 115 -15.77 3.41 16.53
CA SER A 115 -17.02 2.66 16.38
C SER A 115 -17.70 2.96 15.05
N ASN A 116 -17.60 4.21 14.58
CA ASN A 116 -17.94 4.64 13.23
C ASN A 116 -17.25 5.97 12.92
N CYS A 117 -17.38 6.44 11.69
CA CYS A 117 -16.79 7.68 11.24
C CYS A 117 -17.67 8.35 10.20
N TRP A 118 -17.38 9.62 9.96
CA TRP A 118 -17.98 10.42 8.93
C TRP A 118 -16.88 11.07 8.10
N LEU A 119 -17.02 11.00 6.78
CA LEU A 119 -16.12 11.62 5.82
C LEU A 119 -16.93 12.56 4.94
N ASP A 120 -16.56 13.83 4.83
CA ASP A 120 -17.20 14.73 3.86
C ASP A 120 -16.28 15.91 3.55
N ILE A 121 -16.69 16.74 2.59
CA ILE A 121 -16.00 17.97 2.26
C ILE A 121 -16.57 19.12 3.11
N PHE A 122 -15.72 19.76 3.90
CA PHE A 122 -16.08 20.91 4.71
C PHE A 122 -14.99 21.98 4.60
N ASN A 123 -15.37 23.22 4.31
CA ASN A 123 -14.43 24.33 4.05
C ASN A 123 -13.34 24.01 2.99
N ASN A 124 -13.70 23.29 1.92
CA ASN A 124 -12.81 22.93 0.81
C ASN A 124 -11.65 21.99 1.22
N GLU A 125 -11.87 21.19 2.26
CA GLU A 125 -10.99 20.09 2.69
C GLU A 125 -11.85 18.87 2.97
N TYR A 126 -11.29 17.67 2.83
CA TYR A 126 -11.89 16.47 3.40
C TYR A 126 -11.76 16.52 4.91
N VAL A 127 -12.84 16.26 5.62
CA VAL A 127 -12.84 16.12 7.08
C VAL A 127 -13.21 14.70 7.43
N VAL A 128 -12.35 14.04 8.20
CA VAL A 128 -12.58 12.69 8.70
C VAL A 128 -12.83 12.77 10.19
N LEU A 129 -14.05 12.48 10.62
CA LEU A 129 -14.45 12.51 12.02
C LEU A 129 -14.72 11.08 12.50
N PHE A 130 -14.04 10.66 13.56
CA PHE A 130 -14.19 9.37 14.21
C PHE A 130 -14.96 9.55 15.52
N ALA A 131 -15.89 8.64 15.79
CA ALA A 131 -16.47 8.49 17.12
C ALA A 131 -16.14 7.10 17.64
N GLY A 132 -15.70 7.02 18.89
CA GLY A 132 -15.33 5.76 19.50
C GLY A 132 -15.03 5.91 20.98
N LYS A 133 -14.01 5.19 21.46
CA LYS A 133 -13.54 5.26 22.84
C LYS A 133 -12.06 5.56 22.93
N ASP A 134 -11.64 6.05 24.08
CA ASP A 134 -10.24 6.21 24.43
C ASP A 134 -9.55 4.82 24.55
N PRO A 135 -8.39 4.60 23.92
CA PRO A 135 -7.63 3.35 24.02
C PRO A 135 -7.16 3.01 25.44
N ASN A 136 -6.93 4.03 26.27
CA ASN A 136 -6.38 3.92 27.63
C ASN A 136 -7.48 3.93 28.70
N ASN A 137 -8.66 4.46 28.38
CA ASN A 137 -9.83 4.46 29.27
C ASN A 137 -11.09 4.05 28.49
N HIS A 138 -11.44 2.77 28.50
CA HIS A 138 -12.58 2.25 27.74
C HIS A 138 -13.95 2.81 28.18
N ASN A 139 -14.04 3.43 29.37
CA ASN A 139 -15.26 4.09 29.83
C ASN A 139 -15.39 5.52 29.30
N GLN A 140 -14.33 6.08 28.69
CA GLN A 140 -14.31 7.43 28.14
C GLN A 140 -14.63 7.39 26.64
N GLY A 141 -15.77 7.97 26.26
CA GLY A 141 -16.10 8.24 24.87
C GLY A 141 -15.21 9.34 24.32
N LYS A 142 -14.89 9.29 23.03
CA LYS A 142 -13.99 10.26 22.39
C LYS A 142 -14.37 10.49 20.92
N ILE A 143 -14.37 11.75 20.51
CA ILE A 143 -14.36 12.15 19.10
C ILE A 143 -12.93 12.48 18.71
N GLY A 144 -12.50 12.03 17.54
CA GLY A 144 -11.25 12.48 16.93
C GLY A 144 -11.51 12.96 15.51
N PHE A 145 -10.74 13.92 15.01
CA PHE A 145 -10.80 14.27 13.60
C PHE A 145 -9.47 14.80 13.07
N TYR A 146 -9.32 14.74 11.76
CA TYR A 146 -8.29 15.43 11.00
C TYR A 146 -8.87 15.93 9.68
N THR A 147 -8.17 16.84 9.03
CA THR A 147 -8.52 17.31 7.69
C THR A 147 -7.45 16.90 6.68
N VAL A 148 -7.86 16.75 5.43
CA VAL A 148 -7.00 16.43 4.29
C VAL A 148 -7.33 17.38 3.14
N SER A 149 -6.31 17.95 2.50
CA SER A 149 -6.51 18.76 1.30
C SER A 149 -7.18 17.94 0.19
N LEU A 150 -7.93 18.58 -0.72
CA LEU A 150 -8.65 17.88 -1.80
C LEU A 150 -7.73 17.12 -2.77
N ASP A 151 -6.43 17.46 -2.81
CA ASP A 151 -5.41 16.75 -3.57
C ASP A 151 -4.65 15.69 -2.76
N GLU A 152 -5.07 15.46 -1.51
CA GLU A 152 -4.52 14.47 -0.57
C GLU A 152 -3.02 14.67 -0.25
N THR A 153 -2.48 15.87 -0.47
CA THR A 153 -1.06 16.17 -0.24
C THR A 153 -0.76 16.68 1.16
N VAL A 154 -1.75 17.25 1.86
CA VAL A 154 -1.61 17.84 3.19
C VAL A 154 -2.62 17.22 4.12
N ILE A 155 -2.14 16.65 5.23
CA ILE A 155 -2.96 16.08 6.30
C ILE A 155 -2.71 16.93 7.55
N SER A 156 -3.78 17.36 8.22
CA SER A 156 -3.67 18.10 9.48
C SER A 156 -3.21 17.21 10.62
N ASP A 157 -2.80 17.83 11.73
CA ASP A 157 -2.67 17.10 13.00
C ASP A 157 -4.01 16.48 13.40
N PHE A 158 -3.93 15.33 14.06
CA PHE A 158 -5.10 14.67 14.67
C PHE A 158 -5.49 15.41 15.94
N LEU A 159 -6.78 15.73 16.08
CA LEU A 159 -7.35 16.37 17.25
C LEU A 159 -8.37 15.45 17.90
N ASP A 160 -8.32 15.30 19.22
CA ASP A 160 -9.28 14.52 19.98
C ASP A 160 -9.95 15.28 21.12
N PHE A 161 -11.20 14.89 21.39
CA PHE A 161 -12.09 15.53 22.35
C PHE A 161 -12.80 14.43 23.14
N PRO A 162 -12.43 14.19 24.41
CA PRO A 162 -13.15 13.27 25.28
C PRO A 162 -14.56 13.82 25.56
N THR A 163 -15.55 12.94 25.66
CA THR A 163 -16.91 13.32 26.07
C THR A 163 -16.92 13.97 27.46
N PRO A 164 -17.88 14.87 27.76
CA PRO A 164 -17.95 15.56 29.06
C PRO A 164 -18.06 14.62 30.28
N SER A 165 -18.57 13.41 30.07
CA SER A 165 -18.67 12.35 31.07
C SER A 165 -18.35 10.99 30.47
N GLU A 166 -18.01 10.03 31.34
CA GLU A 166 -17.62 8.66 30.99
C GLU A 166 -18.85 7.74 30.85
N HIS A 167 -19.20 7.38 29.62
CA HIS A 167 -20.35 6.51 29.30
C HIS A 167 -20.00 5.39 28.29
N GLY A 168 -18.72 5.06 28.16
CA GLY A 168 -18.23 4.05 27.22
C GLY A 168 -17.99 4.59 25.81
N ALA A 169 -17.92 3.70 24.84
CA ALA A 169 -17.75 4.07 23.43
C ALA A 169 -18.94 4.90 22.93
N ILE A 170 -18.65 5.86 22.06
CA ILE A 170 -19.68 6.64 21.36
C ILE A 170 -19.72 6.33 19.87
N ARG A 171 -20.89 6.49 19.28
CA ARG A 171 -21.13 6.40 17.84
C ARG A 171 -21.94 7.58 17.33
N ILE A 172 -21.63 8.07 16.13
CA ILE A 172 -22.42 9.10 15.44
C ILE A 172 -23.77 8.52 15.03
N ILE A 173 -24.86 9.20 15.39
CA ILE A 173 -26.25 8.79 15.06
C ILE A 173 -27.02 9.81 14.24
N ASN A 174 -26.59 11.07 14.26
CA ASN A 174 -27.19 12.11 13.43
C ASN A 174 -26.13 13.17 13.09
N ILE A 175 -26.19 13.68 11.86
CA ILE A 175 -25.26 14.68 11.33
C ILE A 175 -26.09 15.86 10.82
N THR A 176 -25.86 17.02 11.40
CA THR A 176 -26.44 18.30 10.96
C THR A 176 -25.34 19.34 11.04
N VAL A 177 -24.40 19.27 10.08
CA VAL A 177 -23.17 20.07 10.05
C VAL A 177 -23.46 21.53 10.42
N PRO A 178 -22.70 22.11 11.39
CA PRO A 178 -21.48 21.58 12.00
C PRO A 178 -21.71 20.68 13.23
N ARG A 179 -22.95 20.30 13.54
CA ARG A 179 -23.31 19.54 14.74
C ARG A 179 -23.43 18.04 14.49
N PHE A 180 -22.81 17.27 15.36
CA PHE A 180 -22.82 15.81 15.35
C PHE A 180 -23.48 15.32 16.64
N THR A 181 -24.59 14.60 16.52
CA THR A 181 -25.17 13.91 17.66
C THR A 181 -24.56 12.52 17.75
N VAL A 182 -23.98 12.22 18.89
CA VAL A 182 -23.44 10.89 19.21
C VAL A 182 -24.24 10.25 20.34
N THR A 183 -24.27 8.93 20.36
CA THR A 183 -24.82 8.14 21.47
C THR A 183 -23.72 7.27 22.06
N ALA A 184 -23.67 7.21 23.38
CA ALA A 184 -22.84 6.28 24.14
C ALA A 184 -23.48 4.89 24.25
N GLU A 185 -22.73 3.91 24.76
CA GLU A 185 -23.18 2.53 24.94
C GLU A 185 -24.40 2.40 25.86
N ASP A 186 -24.50 3.27 26.88
CA ASP A 186 -25.63 3.29 27.82
C ASP A 186 -26.85 4.10 27.33
N GLY A 187 -26.77 4.69 26.13
CA GLY A 187 -27.82 5.52 25.53
C GLY A 187 -27.72 7.01 25.84
N THR A 188 -26.75 7.45 26.64
CA THR A 188 -26.46 8.87 26.87
C THR A 188 -26.09 9.55 25.55
N ARG A 189 -26.56 10.78 25.32
CA ARG A 189 -26.31 11.52 24.09
C ARG A 189 -25.46 12.76 24.34
N PHE A 190 -24.60 13.04 23.38
CA PHE A 190 -23.80 14.26 23.35
C PHE A 190 -23.95 14.94 21.98
N VAL A 191 -23.77 16.26 21.95
CA VAL A 191 -23.70 17.03 20.72
C VAL A 191 -22.31 17.64 20.62
N PHE A 192 -21.60 17.35 19.54
CA PHE A 192 -20.30 17.95 19.24
C PHE A 192 -20.45 18.96 18.11
N ASN A 193 -19.93 20.17 18.30
CA ASN A 193 -19.87 21.19 17.26
C ASN A 193 -18.46 21.23 16.68
N LEU A 194 -18.34 20.86 15.39
CA LEU A 194 -17.09 20.78 14.68
C LEU A 194 -16.41 22.15 14.48
N ASP A 195 -17.20 23.22 14.32
CA ASP A 195 -16.66 24.57 14.10
C ASP A 195 -15.99 25.12 15.36
N THR A 196 -16.67 25.01 16.49
CA THR A 196 -16.16 25.50 17.78
C THR A 196 -15.25 24.49 18.46
N ARG A 197 -15.26 23.22 18.02
CA ARG A 197 -14.53 22.09 18.60
C ARG A 197 -14.88 21.88 20.08
N THR A 198 -16.17 22.01 20.39
CA THR A 198 -16.68 21.89 21.76
C THR A 198 -17.92 21.00 21.82
N TRP A 199 -18.13 20.40 22.98
CA TRP A 199 -19.40 19.78 23.32
C TRP A 199 -20.45 20.85 23.63
N GLU A 200 -21.66 20.65 23.13
CA GLU A 200 -22.82 21.49 23.37
C GLU A 200 -23.87 20.71 24.17
N ASP A 201 -24.73 21.44 24.89
CA ASP A 201 -25.89 20.83 25.52
C ASP A 201 -26.83 20.28 24.43
N PRO A 202 -27.36 19.06 24.60
CA PRO A 202 -28.33 18.52 23.65
C PRO A 202 -29.58 19.41 23.63
N PRO A 203 -30.20 19.61 22.46
CA PRO A 203 -31.46 20.33 22.40
C PRO A 203 -32.51 19.63 23.27
N PRO A 204 -33.41 20.37 23.94
CA PRO A 204 -34.49 19.76 24.70
C PRO A 204 -35.29 18.83 23.79
N TYR A 205 -35.57 17.62 24.26
CA TYR A 205 -36.39 16.67 23.52
C TYR A 205 -37.77 17.29 23.24
N PRO A 206 -38.27 17.24 21.99
CA PRO A 206 -39.64 17.61 21.69
C PRO A 206 -40.65 16.65 22.33
#